data_AF-A0A6L7LBD3-F1
#
_entry.id   AF-A0A6L7LBD3-F1
#
_cell.length_a   1.000
_cell.length_b   1.000
_cell.length_c   1.000
_cell.angle_alpha   90.00
_cell.angle_beta   90.00
_cell.angle_gamma   90.00
#
_symmetry.space_group_name_H-M   'P 1'
#
loop_
_entity.id
_entity.type
_entity.pdbx_description
1 polymer ?
#
loop_
_entity_poly.entity_id
_entity_poly.type
_entity_poly.pdbx_seq_one_letter_code
_entity_poly.pdbx_strand_id
1 'polypeptide(L)'
;YLRYCEDNDLPVHPARFPAIIPEYFVRFLTDPGDLVLDPFAGSCATGEVAEMLGRKWICGEIEERYLLGAQGRFLPHDPNKQKRSSHKEARSYSINRPGLLWEDTDENRLPEDGGQTRPPKAK
;
A
#
# COMPACT_ATOMS: atom_id res chain seq x y z
N TYR A 1 2.66 12.58 -5.76
CA TYR A 1 1.22 12.81 -6.06
C TYR A 1 0.76 14.26 -5.96
N LEU A 2 0.49 14.84 -4.78
CA LEU A 2 -0.17 16.18 -4.69
C LEU A 2 0.58 17.28 -5.44
N ARG A 3 1.88 17.42 -5.14
CA ARG A 3 2.76 18.35 -5.84
C ARG A 3 2.82 18.07 -7.34
N TYR A 4 2.87 16.80 -7.73
CA TYR A 4 2.87 16.43 -9.14
C TYR A 4 1.58 16.85 -9.85
N CYS A 5 0.43 16.72 -9.18
CA CYS A 5 -0.84 17.19 -9.75
C CYS A 5 -0.85 18.72 -9.89
N GLU A 6 -0.37 19.44 -8.88
CA GLU A 6 -0.25 20.90 -8.90
C GLU A 6 0.69 21.38 -10.02
N ASP A 7 1.88 20.79 -10.13
CA ASP A 7 2.89 21.13 -11.14
C ASP A 7 2.42 20.87 -12.58
N ASN A 8 1.40 20.03 -12.78
CA ASN A 8 0.86 19.63 -14.09
C ASN A 8 -0.59 20.09 -14.34
N ASP A 9 -1.16 20.93 -13.48
CA ASP A 9 -2.56 21.39 -13.56
C ASP A 9 -3.59 20.24 -13.65
N LEU A 10 -3.33 19.17 -12.89
CA LEU A 10 -4.17 17.98 -12.83
C LEU A 10 -5.07 18.00 -11.59
N PRO A 11 -6.31 17.50 -11.69
CA PRO A 11 -7.22 17.48 -10.57
C PRO A 11 -6.75 16.45 -9.54
N VAL A 12 -6.69 16.88 -8.28
CA VAL A 12 -6.47 15.98 -7.15
C VAL A 12 -7.76 15.19 -6.91
N HIS A 13 -7.66 13.87 -6.83
CA HIS A 13 -8.82 13.03 -6.55
C HIS A 13 -9.42 13.43 -5.18
N PRO A 14 -10.73 13.71 -5.11
CA PRO A 14 -11.34 14.30 -3.92
C PRO A 14 -11.47 13.31 -2.76
N ALA A 15 -11.78 12.05 -3.06
CA ALA A 15 -12.03 11.00 -2.07
C ALA A 15 -10.87 10.00 -2.01
N ARG A 16 -9.71 10.42 -1.49
CA ARG A 16 -8.54 9.54 -1.32
C ARG A 16 -8.54 8.93 0.07
N PHE A 17 -8.25 7.64 0.17
CA PHE A 17 -7.94 7.02 1.46
C PHE A 17 -6.46 7.15 1.82
N PRO A 18 -6.11 7.20 3.12
CA PRO A 18 -4.73 7.10 3.58
C PRO A 18 -4.10 5.75 3.19
N ALA A 19 -2.81 5.74 2.85
CA ALA A 19 -2.08 4.54 2.40
C ALA A 19 -2.06 3.39 3.43
N ILE A 20 -2.22 3.68 4.72
CA ILE A 20 -2.28 2.66 5.78
C ILE A 20 -3.47 1.70 5.63
N ILE A 21 -4.56 2.14 5.00
CA ILE A 21 -5.75 1.31 4.81
C ILE A 21 -5.48 0.19 3.78
N PRO A 22 -5.10 0.49 2.53
CA PRO A 22 -4.74 -0.57 1.57
C PRO A 22 -3.53 -1.37 2.05
N GLU A 23 -2.58 -0.77 2.79
CA GLU A 23 -1.43 -1.50 3.32
C GLU A 23 -1.86 -2.65 4.22
N TYR A 24 -2.80 -2.39 5.14
CA TYR A 24 -3.35 -3.42 6.01
C TYR A 24 -3.95 -4.58 5.21
N PHE A 25 -4.82 -4.29 4.24
CA PHE A 25 -5.50 -5.34 3.48
C PHE A 25 -4.57 -6.08 2.52
N VAL A 26 -3.65 -5.38 1.84
CA VAL A 26 -2.68 -6.02 0.94
C VAL A 26 -1.79 -6.95 1.74
N ARG A 27 -1.26 -6.53 2.88
CA ARG A 27 -0.46 -7.41 3.73
C ARG A 27 -1.30 -8.60 4.24
N PHE A 28 -2.53 -8.35 4.68
CA PHE A 28 -3.39 -9.36 5.30
C PHE A 28 -3.90 -10.44 4.33
N LEU A 29 -4.14 -10.07 3.08
CA LEU A 29 -4.84 -10.92 2.12
C LEU A 29 -3.97 -11.40 0.96
N THR A 30 -2.70 -11.01 0.90
CA THR A 30 -1.80 -11.37 -0.22
C THR A 30 -0.39 -11.65 0.26
N ASP A 31 0.34 -12.47 -0.50
CA ASP A 31 1.77 -12.71 -0.34
C ASP A 31 2.60 -11.85 -1.30
N PRO A 32 3.90 -11.62 -1.03
CA PRO A 32 4.80 -11.00 -2.00
C PRO A 32 4.75 -11.72 -3.36
N GLY A 33 4.63 -10.95 -4.44
CA GLY A 33 4.50 -11.48 -5.80
C GLY A 33 3.08 -11.71 -6.30
N ASP A 34 2.07 -11.72 -5.41
CA ASP A 34 0.66 -11.80 -5.78
C ASP A 34 0.19 -10.61 -6.61
N LEU A 35 -0.95 -10.77 -7.29
CA LEU A 35 -1.59 -9.73 -8.09
C LEU A 35 -2.73 -9.05 -7.31
N VAL A 36 -2.63 -7.74 -7.12
CA VAL A 36 -3.68 -6.88 -6.56
C VAL A 36 -4.41 -6.14 -7.69
N LEU A 37 -5.73 -6.27 -7.75
CA LEU A 37 -6.57 -5.55 -8.71
C LEU A 37 -7.44 -4.52 -7.98
N ASP A 38 -7.37 -3.26 -8.43
CA ASP A 38 -8.26 -2.18 -7.99
C ASP A 38 -8.99 -1.55 -9.19
N PRO A 39 -10.29 -1.85 -9.42
CA PRO A 39 -11.02 -1.32 -10.56
C PRO A 39 -11.49 0.14 -10.40
N PHE A 40 -11.32 0.75 -9.22
CA PHE A 40 -11.76 2.11 -8.89
C PHE A 40 -10.64 2.88 -8.21
N ALA A 41 -9.48 2.87 -8.85
CA ALA A 41 -8.22 3.26 -8.23
C ALA A 41 -8.15 4.74 -7.86
N GLY A 42 -8.90 5.62 -8.54
CA GLY A 42 -8.85 7.06 -8.33
C GLY A 42 -7.42 7.60 -8.41
N SER A 43 -6.84 7.93 -7.26
CA SER A 43 -5.44 8.37 -7.18
C SER A 43 -4.39 7.24 -7.22
N CYS A 44 -4.77 5.98 -7.40
CA CYS A 44 -3.90 4.80 -7.40
C CYS A 44 -3.10 4.60 -6.09
N ALA A 45 -3.74 4.82 -4.94
CA ALA A 45 -3.10 4.57 -3.64
C ALA A 45 -2.88 3.06 -3.39
N THR A 46 -3.80 2.21 -3.86
CA THR A 46 -3.68 0.74 -3.77
C THR A 46 -2.48 0.23 -4.56
N GLY A 47 -2.28 0.71 -5.80
CA GLY A 47 -1.13 0.34 -6.63
C GLY A 47 0.21 0.78 -6.04
N GLU A 48 0.30 2.02 -5.54
CA GLU A 48 1.50 2.52 -4.84
C GLU A 48 1.89 1.62 -3.67
N VAL A 49 0.91 1.23 -2.86
CA VAL A 49 1.15 0.35 -1.70
C VAL A 49 1.49 -1.08 -2.13
N ALA A 50 0.79 -1.64 -3.11
CA ALA A 50 1.08 -2.97 -3.63
C ALA A 50 2.52 -3.03 -4.18
N GLU A 51 2.95 -2.03 -4.94
CA GLU A 51 4.33 -1.94 -5.46
C GLU A 51 5.37 -1.86 -4.36
N MET A 52 5.15 -0.99 -3.37
CA MET A 52 6.02 -0.85 -2.21
C MET A 52 6.17 -2.16 -1.42
N LEU A 53 5.09 -2.95 -1.35
CA LEU A 53 5.06 -4.24 -0.67
C LEU A 53 5.52 -5.41 -1.56
N GLY A 54 6.01 -5.16 -2.77
CA GLY A 54 6.48 -6.21 -3.68
C GLY A 54 5.39 -7.10 -4.27
N ARG A 55 4.16 -6.58 -4.40
CA ARG A 55 3.06 -7.23 -5.12
C ARG A 55 2.97 -6.66 -6.55
N LYS A 56 2.49 -7.48 -7.48
CA LYS A 56 2.07 -7.02 -8.80
C LYS A 56 0.73 -6.31 -8.64
N TRP A 57 0.44 -5.33 -9.48
CA TRP A 57 -0.83 -4.62 -9.39
C TRP A 57 -1.38 -4.22 -10.75
N ILE A 58 -2.71 -4.13 -10.83
CA ILE A 58 -3.46 -3.51 -11.92
C ILE A 58 -4.46 -2.55 -11.29
N CYS A 59 -4.51 -1.33 -11.81
CA CYS A 59 -5.45 -0.31 -11.35
C CYS A 59 -6.22 0.25 -12.55
N GLY A 60 -7.55 0.34 -12.40
CA GLY A 60 -8.47 0.92 -13.37
C GLY A 60 -9.14 2.16 -12.80
N GLU A 61 -9.35 3.16 -13.64
CA GLU A 61 -10.08 4.38 -13.31
C GLU A 61 -10.70 4.91 -14.62
N ILE A 62 -11.93 5.40 -14.55
CA ILE A 62 -12.67 5.86 -15.73
C ILE A 62 -12.26 7.28 -16.13
N GLU A 63 -11.89 8.11 -15.17
CA GLU A 63 -11.46 9.48 -15.40
C GLU A 63 -9.94 9.52 -15.66
N GLU A 64 -9.57 9.69 -16.94
CA GLU A 64 -8.18 9.71 -17.40
C GLU A 64 -7.32 10.72 -16.62
N ARG A 65 -7.88 11.88 -16.26
CA ARG A 65 -7.14 12.92 -15.54
C ARG A 65 -6.65 12.45 -14.16
N TYR A 66 -7.36 11.55 -13.50
CA TYR A 66 -6.91 10.96 -12.25
C TYR A 66 -5.77 9.97 -12.45
N LEU A 67 -5.79 9.18 -13.54
CA LEU A 67 -4.68 8.31 -13.91
C LEU A 67 -3.42 9.10 -14.23
N LEU A 68 -3.53 10.20 -14.99
CA LEU A 68 -2.41 11.11 -15.26
C LEU A 68 -1.81 11.64 -13.96
N GLY A 69 -2.64 12.08 -13.01
CA GLY A 69 -2.17 12.55 -11.71
C GLY A 69 -1.51 11.44 -10.88
N ALA A 70 -2.05 10.22 -10.96
CA ALA A 70 -1.55 9.05 -10.25
C ALA A 70 -0.14 8.63 -10.67
N GLN A 71 0.27 8.90 -11.92
CA GLN A 71 1.64 8.65 -12.40
C GLN A 71 2.69 9.27 -11.47
N GLY A 72 2.40 10.43 -10.88
CA GLY A 72 3.27 11.10 -9.90
C GLY A 72 3.49 10.35 -8.59
N ARG A 73 2.96 9.14 -8.41
CA ARG A 73 3.31 8.20 -7.32
C ARG A 73 4.46 7.26 -7.68
N PHE A 74 4.61 6.98 -8.97
CA PHE A 74 5.51 5.95 -9.51
C PHE A 74 6.76 6.54 -10.16
N LEU A 75 6.85 7.88 -10.22
CA LEU A 75 8.05 8.54 -10.71
C LEU A 75 9.23 8.30 -9.74
N PRO A 76 10.46 8.11 -10.26
CA PRO A 76 11.63 7.89 -9.42
C PRO A 76 11.81 9.04 -8.44
N HIS A 77 11.75 8.73 -7.15
CA HIS A 77 11.99 9.71 -6.12
C HIS A 77 13.49 9.78 -5.83
N ASP A 78 14.06 10.98 -5.80
CA ASP A 78 15.44 11.19 -5.34
C ASP A 78 15.58 10.70 -3.88
N PRO A 79 16.35 9.64 -3.61
CA PRO A 79 16.46 9.02 -2.28
C PRO A 79 17.02 10.00 -1.24
N ASN A 80 17.75 11.04 -1.65
CA ASN A 80 18.31 12.05 -0.74
C ASN A 80 17.31 13.13 -0.28
N LYS A 81 16.09 13.17 -0.85
CA LYS A 81 15.06 14.18 -0.50
C LYS A 81 14.04 13.72 0.53
N GLN A 82 14.20 12.54 1.14
CA GLN A 82 13.32 12.15 2.24
C GLN A 82 13.50 13.12 3.42
N LYS A 83 12.47 13.92 3.71
CA LYS A 83 12.35 14.55 5.02
C LYS A 83 12.32 13.43 6.04
N ARG A 84 13.43 13.25 6.76
CA ARG A 84 13.51 12.48 8.01
C ARG A 84 12.33 12.93 8.86
N SER A 85 11.25 12.14 8.89
CA SER A 85 10.26 12.34 9.93
C SER A 85 11.00 12.00 11.22
N SER A 86 11.27 13.04 12.00
CA SER A 86 11.79 12.95 13.36
C SER A 86 11.11 11.78 14.07
N HIS A 87 11.89 10.88 14.65
CA HIS A 87 11.41 9.89 15.61
C HIS A 87 10.48 10.61 16.59
N LYS A 88 9.17 10.45 16.42
CA LYS A 88 8.19 11.00 17.34
C LYS A 88 8.00 9.92 18.38
N GLU A 89 8.63 10.15 19.54
CA GLU A 89 8.53 9.34 20.74
C GLU A 89 7.09 8.82 20.92
N ALA A 90 6.94 7.50 21.06
CA ALA A 90 5.64 6.85 21.15
C ALA A 90 4.89 7.37 22.37
N ARG A 91 3.86 8.19 22.14
CA ARG A 91 2.90 8.55 23.18
C ARG A 91 2.25 7.27 23.68
N SER A 92 2.12 7.10 25.00
CA SER A 92 1.62 5.89 25.68
C SER A 92 0.22 5.41 25.27
N TYR A 93 -0.48 6.18 24.42
CA TYR A 93 -1.71 5.82 23.74
C TYR A 93 -1.56 6.07 22.23
N SER A 94 -0.67 5.33 21.57
CA SER A 94 -0.69 5.21 20.11
C SER A 94 -1.57 4.03 19.74
N ILE A 95 -2.61 4.26 18.93
CA ILE A 95 -3.26 3.16 18.21
C ILE A 95 -2.16 2.46 17.43
N ASN A 96 -1.91 1.19 17.75
CA ASN A 96 -0.91 0.40 17.06
C ASN A 96 -1.25 0.39 15.57
N ARG A 97 -0.30 0.79 14.72
CA ARG A 97 -0.48 0.71 13.27
C ARG A 97 -0.58 -0.76 12.89
N PRO A 98 -1.72 -1.21 12.33
CA PRO A 98 -1.84 -2.57 11.81
C PRO A 98 -0.82 -2.71 10.67
N GLY A 99 0.32 -3.35 10.92
CA GLY A 99 1.46 -3.37 10.00
C GLY A 99 2.83 -3.17 10.67
N LEU A 100 2.91 -2.54 11.85
CA LEU A 100 4.20 -2.24 12.50
C LEU A 100 5.01 -3.48 12.90
N LEU A 101 4.31 -4.58 13.21
CA LEU A 101 4.89 -5.86 13.62
C LEU A 101 4.97 -6.89 12.48
N TRP A 102 4.71 -6.48 11.24
CA TRP A 102 4.62 -7.41 10.12
C TRP A 102 6.00 -7.56 9.50
N GLU A 103 6.60 -8.73 9.67
CA GLU A 103 7.80 -9.12 8.97
C GLU A 103 7.40 -9.82 7.66
N ASP A 104 7.91 -9.32 6.53
CA ASP A 104 7.71 -9.94 5.20
C ASP A 104 8.62 -11.18 5.07
N THR A 105 8.43 -12.16 5.94
CA THR A 105 9.15 -13.45 5.94
C THR A 105 8.22 -14.57 5.51
N ASP A 106 8.71 -15.49 4.68
CA ASP A 106 7.96 -16.67 4.19
C ASP A 106 7.40 -17.57 5.31
N GLU A 107 7.92 -17.45 6.54
CA GLU A 107 7.48 -18.26 7.69
C GLU A 107 6.05 -17.97 8.17
N ASN A 108 5.48 -16.81 7.81
CA ASN A 108 4.15 -16.39 8.26
C ASN A 108 3.04 -16.54 7.21
N ARG A 109 3.28 -17.31 6.14
CA ARG A 109 2.27 -17.54 5.10
C ARG A 109 1.07 -18.31 5.65
N LEU A 110 -0.11 -17.96 5.14
CA LEU A 110 -1.30 -18.75 5.40
C LEU A 110 -1.14 -20.14 4.76
N PRO A 111 -1.66 -21.21 5.39
CA PRO A 111 -1.76 -22.51 4.75
C PRO A 111 -2.46 -22.41 3.39
N GLU A 112 -1.99 -23.18 2.39
CA GLU A 112 -2.58 -23.18 1.03
C GLU A 112 -4.07 -23.56 1.05
N ASP A 113 -4.50 -24.34 2.03
CA ASP A 113 -5.90 -24.73 2.23
C ASP A 113 -6.75 -23.65 2.90
N GLY A 114 -6.18 -22.47 3.18
CA GLY A 114 -6.85 -21.37 3.87
C GLY A 114 -7.20 -21.68 5.32
N GLY A 115 -6.54 -22.66 5.95
CA GLY A 115 -6.85 -23.12 7.30
C GLY A 115 -8.06 -24.05 7.39
N GLN A 116 -8.46 -24.69 6.28
CA GLN A 116 -9.46 -25.76 6.30
C GLN A 116 -9.09 -26.89 7.26
N THR A 117 -7.79 -27.21 7.34
CA THR A 117 -7.26 -28.18 8.29
C THR A 117 -6.42 -27.48 9.36
N ARG A 118 -6.60 -27.90 10.60
CA ARG A 118 -5.77 -27.41 11.71
C ARG A 118 -4.43 -28.14 11.68
N PRO A 119 -3.29 -27.44 11.61
CA PRO A 119 -1.99 -28.09 11.69
C PRO A 119 -1.82 -28.78 13.06
N PRO A 120 -1.14 -29.94 13.10
CA PRO A 120 -0.86 -30.62 14.35
C PRO A 120 0.00 -29.73 15.26
N LYS A 121 -0.30 -29.69 16.56
CA LYS A 121 0.53 -28.97 17.53
C LYS A 121 1.96 -29.53 17.48
N ALA A 122 2.94 -28.67 17.22
CA ALA A 122 4.35 -29.02 17.42
C ALA A 122 4.57 -29.44 18.88
N LYS A 123 5.29 -30.55 19.09
CA LYS A 123 5.64 -31.08 20.41
C LYS A 123 6.74 -30.25 21.07
#